data_AF-A0A4U2ZTC6-F1
#
_entry.id   AF-A0A4U2ZTC6-F1
#
_cell.length_a   1.000
_cell.length_b   1.000
_cell.length_c   1.000
_cell.angle_alpha   90.00
_cell.angle_beta   90.00
_cell.angle_gamma   90.00
#
_symmetry.space_group_name_H-M   'P 1'
#
loop_
_entity.id
_entity.type
_entity.pdbx_description
1 polymer ?
#
loop_
_entity_poly.entity_id
_entity_poly.type
_entity_poly.pdbx_seq_one_letter_code
_entity_poly.pdbx_strand_id
1 'polypeptide(L)' 'MLIKPKRLQAGDIVATVSPSWGGAGDSEIRWRYEQGVKRLEEVFGLTVVP' A
#
# COMPACT_ATOMS: atom_id res chain seq x y z
N MET A 1 10.76 17.05 19.93
CA MET A 1 11.43 15.83 19.43
C MET A 1 10.39 14.94 18.75
N LEU A 2 10.75 14.20 17.70
CA LEU A 2 9.84 13.30 16.99
C LEU A 2 10.13 11.84 17.36
N ILE A 3 9.09 11.01 17.35
CA ILE A 3 9.18 9.56 17.61
C ILE A 3 9.65 8.84 16.34
N LYS A 4 10.61 7.92 16.46
CA LYS A 4 11.04 7.04 15.35
C LYS A 4 10.19 5.76 15.34
N PRO A 5 9.51 5.42 14.24
CA PRO A 5 8.70 4.20 14.16
C PRO A 5 9.58 2.95 14.04
N LYS A 6 8.96 1.78 14.24
CA LYS A 6 9.59 0.48 13.97
C LYS A 6 9.75 0.28 12.46
N ARG A 7 10.80 -0.47 12.08
CA ARG A 7 11.01 -0.88 10.68
C ARG A 7 9.97 -1.92 10.26
N LEU A 8 9.70 -1.99 8.95
CA LEU A 8 8.93 -3.07 8.33
C LEU A 8 9.79 -4.32 8.10
N GLN A 9 9.10 -5.45 7.99
CA GLN A 9 9.62 -6.75 7.56
C GLN A 9 8.56 -7.51 6.76
N ALA A 10 8.98 -8.51 5.98
CA ALA A 10 8.05 -9.39 5.27
C ALA A 10 7.06 -10.05 6.26
N GLY A 11 5.79 -10.12 5.88
CA GLY A 11 4.67 -10.56 6.69
C GLY A 11 3.92 -9.43 7.41
N ASP A 12 4.48 -8.22 7.49
CA ASP A 12 3.77 -7.08 8.08
C ASP A 12 2.60 -6.63 7.18
N ILE A 13 1.58 -6.05 7.82
CA ILE A 13 0.39 -5.50 7.17
C ILE A 13 0.58 -4.00 6.90
N VAL A 14 0.28 -3.55 5.68
CA VAL A 14 0.27 -2.14 5.27
C VAL A 14 -1.14 -1.73 4.85
N ALA A 15 -1.61 -0.63 5.42
CA ALA A 15 -2.86 -0.01 5.00
C ALA A 15 -2.62 0.97 3.83
N THR A 16 -3.44 0.90 2.78
CA THR A 16 -3.47 1.93 1.73
C THR A 16 -4.60 2.90 1.99
N VAL A 17 -4.37 4.20 1.78
CA VAL A 17 -5.41 5.23 2.03
C VAL A 17 -5.37 6.30 0.95
N SER A 18 -6.53 6.90 0.66
CA SER A 18 -6.68 8.04 -0.25
C SER A 18 -7.10 9.30 0.51
N PRO A 19 -6.19 9.97 1.24
CA PRO A 19 -6.53 11.16 2.04
C PRO A 19 -6.70 12.43 1.21
N SER A 20 -6.45 12.37 -0.10
CA SER A 20 -6.54 13.50 -1.01
C SER A 20 -7.50 13.17 -2.15
N TRP A 21 -6.99 12.67 -3.29
CA TRP A 21 -7.84 12.29 -4.42
C TRP A 21 -8.10 10.78 -4.43
N GLY A 22 -9.38 10.40 -4.59
CA GLY A 22 -9.87 9.02 -4.47
C GLY A 22 -9.74 8.14 -5.71
N GLY A 23 -9.06 8.61 -6.77
CA GLY A 23 -9.07 7.95 -8.07
C GLY A 23 -8.43 6.57 -8.13
N ALA A 24 -7.82 6.08 -7.05
CA ALA A 24 -7.35 4.69 -6.96
C ALA A 24 -8.48 3.65 -7.08
N GLY A 25 -9.73 4.06 -6.80
CA GLY A 25 -10.93 3.25 -6.99
C GLY A 25 -11.57 3.38 -8.38
N ASP A 26 -11.16 4.35 -9.20
CA ASP A 26 -11.77 4.61 -10.51
C ASP A 26 -11.48 3.45 -11.48
N SER A 27 -12.47 3.07 -12.28
CA SER A 27 -12.42 1.86 -13.11
C SER A 27 -11.22 1.80 -14.07
N GLU A 28 -10.85 2.94 -14.63
CA GLU A 28 -9.76 3.13 -15.59
C GLU A 28 -8.38 3.24 -14.92
N ILE A 29 -8.33 3.42 -13.60
CA ILE A 29 -7.10 3.56 -12.80
C ILE A 29 -6.90 2.35 -11.87
N ARG A 30 -7.95 1.58 -11.55
CA ARG A 30 -7.89 0.47 -10.59
C ARG A 30 -6.76 -0.52 -10.91
N TRP A 31 -6.54 -0.81 -12.19
CA TRP A 31 -5.43 -1.67 -12.63
C TRP A 31 -4.07 -1.19 -12.09
N ARG A 32 -3.86 0.12 -11.97
CA ARG A 32 -2.63 0.74 -11.46
C ARG A 32 -2.51 0.63 -9.95
N TYR A 33 -3.63 0.73 -9.21
CA TYR A 33 -3.65 0.43 -7.77
C TYR A 33 -3.22 -1.03 -7.53
N GLU A 34 -3.85 -1.99 -8.22
CA GLU A 34 -3.53 -3.41 -8.10
C GLU A 34 -2.07 -3.70 -8.50
N GLN A 35 -1.57 -3.01 -9.52
CA GLN A 35 -0.18 -3.12 -9.93
C GLN A 35 0.81 -2.63 -8.85
N GLY A 36 0.40 -1.66 -8.03
CA GLY A 36 1.17 -1.18 -6.88
C GLY A 36 1.12 -2.17 -5.72
N VAL A 37 -0.08 -2.64 -5.36
CA VAL A 37 -0.30 -3.68 -4.35
C VAL A 37 0.54 -4.92 -4.64
N LYS A 38 0.48 -5.43 -5.87
CA LYS A 38 1.24 -6.61 -6.29
C LYS A 38 2.75 -6.47 -6.06
N ARG A 39 3.31 -5.27 -6.21
CA ARG A 39 4.75 -5.03 -5.96
C ARG A 39 5.07 -4.99 -4.47
N LEU A 40 4.19 -4.44 -3.63
CA LEU A 40 4.34 -4.51 -2.17
C LEU A 40 4.33 -5.97 -1.69
N GLU A 41 3.47 -6.80 -2.27
CA GLU A 41 3.36 -8.22 -1.94
C GLU A 41 4.55 -9.03 -2.48
N GLU A 42 4.86 -8.95 -3.77
CA GLU A 42 5.85 -9.83 -4.40
C GLU A 42 7.30 -9.41 -4.15
N VAL A 43 7.59 -8.09 -4.13
CA VAL A 43 8.97 -7.60 -3.99
C VAL A 43 9.36 -7.46 -2.52
N PHE A 44 8.42 -7.09 -1.66
CA PHE A 44 8.69 -6.81 -0.24
C PHE A 44 8.09 -7.82 0.73
N GLY A 45 7.23 -8.73 0.27
CA GLY A 45 6.60 -9.75 1.11
C GLY A 45 5.59 -9.17 2.10
N LEU A 46 4.98 -8.02 1.81
CA LEU A 46 4.01 -7.36 2.70
C LEU A 46 2.59 -7.83 2.40
N THR A 47 1.68 -7.68 3.37
CA THR A 47 0.23 -7.87 3.15
C THR A 47 -0.43 -6.50 3.03
N VAL A 48 -1.17 -6.24 1.95
CA VAL A 48 -1.88 -4.96 1.79
C VAL A 48 -3.34 -5.09 2.19
N VAL A 49 -3.84 -4.12 2.96
CA VAL A 49 -5.25 -3.98 3.31
C VAL A 49 -5.75 -2.60 2.81
N PRO A 50 -6.79 -2.55 1.95
CA PRO A 50 -7.37 -1.30 1.46
C PRO A 50 -7.99 -0.40 2.52
#